data_AF-A0A0F9GBY5-F1
#
_entry.id   AF-A0A0F9GBY5-F1
#
_cell.length_a   1.000
_cell.length_b   1.000
_cell.length_c   1.000
_cell.angle_alpha   90.00
_cell.angle_beta   90.00
_cell.angle_gamma   90.00
#
_symmetry.space_group_name_H-M   'P 1'
#
loop_
_entity.id
_entity.type
_entity.pdbx_description
1 polymer ?
#
loop_
_entity_poly.entity_id
_entity_poly.type
_entity_poly.pdbx_seq_one_letter_code
_entity_poly.pdbx_strand_id
1 'polypeptide(L)'
;MDFFIDLFICDSVKYLLNEDAKGIYHITGSEKVSRYDFAVRIAEHFELDARLINYPVYSGEIERPLDASLKSIKLKKNRGVELNGLS
;
A
#
# COMPACT_ATOMS: atom_id res chain seq x y z
N MET A 1 -15.98 2.48 -0.01
CA MET A 1 -14.51 2.47 -0.19
C MET A 1 -13.92 1.07 -0.03
N ASP A 2 -14.55 0.20 0.78
CA ASP A 2 -14.10 -1.18 1.03
C ASP A 2 -14.10 -2.14 -0.19
N PHE A 3 -14.86 -1.84 -1.25
CA PHE A 3 -14.93 -2.72 -2.43
C PHE A 3 -13.73 -2.63 -3.38
N PHE A 4 -12.90 -1.58 -3.33
CA PHE A 4 -11.95 -1.29 -4.42
C PHE A 4 -10.56 -1.91 -4.22
N ILE A 5 -10.11 -2.09 -2.97
CA ILE A 5 -8.78 -2.63 -2.66
C ILE A 5 -8.75 -4.16 -2.86
N ASP A 6 -9.78 -4.85 -2.38
CA ASP A 6 -9.93 -6.30 -2.58
C ASP A 6 -9.98 -6.64 -4.08
N LEU A 7 -10.66 -5.83 -4.88
CA LEU A 7 -10.69 -5.99 -6.33
C LEU A 7 -9.29 -5.91 -6.96
N PHE A 8 -8.46 -4.94 -6.57
CA PHE A 8 -7.15 -4.79 -7.23
C PHE A 8 -6.21 -5.99 -7.00
N ILE A 9 -6.14 -6.48 -5.75
CA ILE A 9 -5.28 -7.62 -5.43
C ILE A 9 -5.82 -8.88 -6.12
N CYS A 10 -7.13 -9.16 -5.99
CA CYS A 10 -7.75 -10.31 -6.63
C CYS A 10 -7.61 -10.27 -8.16
N ASP A 11 -7.85 -9.13 -8.79
CA ASP A 11 -7.70 -8.97 -10.24
C ASP A 11 -6.26 -9.13 -10.69
N SER A 12 -5.29 -8.65 -9.90
CA SER A 12 -3.88 -8.82 -10.20
C SER A 12 -3.47 -10.28 -10.11
N VAL A 13 -3.93 -11.01 -9.09
CA VAL A 13 -3.69 -12.47 -8.97
C VAL A 13 -4.35 -13.21 -10.14
N LYS A 14 -5.60 -12.92 -10.46
CA LYS A 14 -6.33 -13.53 -11.58
C LYS A 14 -5.63 -13.28 -12.91
N TYR A 15 -5.18 -12.06 -13.16
CA TYR A 15 -4.38 -11.71 -14.33
C TYR A 15 -3.10 -12.56 -14.41
N LEU A 16 -2.32 -12.65 -13.33
CA LEU A 16 -1.09 -13.43 -13.30
C LEU A 16 -1.33 -14.93 -13.54
N LEU A 17 -2.44 -15.48 -13.05
CA LEU A 17 -2.85 -16.86 -13.32
C LEU A 17 -3.18 -17.09 -14.80
N ASN A 18 -3.94 -16.17 -15.41
CA ASN A 18 -4.33 -16.28 -16.82
C ASN A 18 -3.13 -16.18 -17.77
N GLU A 19 -2.11 -15.39 -17.42
CA GLU A 19 -0.87 -15.24 -18.19
C GLU A 19 0.17 -16.34 -17.91
N ASP A 20 -0.17 -17.34 -17.08
CA ASP A 20 0.76 -18.35 -16.55
C ASP A 20 2.07 -17.74 -16.01
N ALA A 21 1.96 -16.58 -15.37
CA ALA A 21 3.10 -15.76 -14.98
C ALA A 21 3.97 -16.46 -13.93
N LYS A 22 5.29 -16.49 -14.17
CA LYS A 22 6.25 -17.18 -13.28
C LYS A 22 7.06 -16.23 -12.39
N GLY A 23 7.50 -16.76 -11.26
CA GLY A 23 8.36 -16.08 -10.28
C GLY A 23 7.60 -15.17 -9.32
N ILE A 24 8.32 -14.27 -8.66
CA ILE A 24 7.79 -13.44 -7.57
C ILE A 24 7.27 -12.10 -8.12
N TYR A 25 6.13 -11.65 -7.59
CA TYR A 25 5.50 -10.35 -7.88
C TYR A 25 5.14 -9.65 -6.57
N HIS A 26 5.40 -8.34 -6.48
CA HIS A 26 4.82 -7.49 -5.44
C HIS A 26 3.50 -6.92 -5.94
N ILE A 27 2.45 -7.04 -5.13
CA ILE A 27 1.12 -6.51 -5.40
C ILE A 27 0.78 -5.59 -4.22
N THR A 28 1.16 -4.32 -4.34
CA THR A 28 0.89 -3.26 -3.35
C THR A 28 0.60 -1.94 -4.07
N GLY A 29 0.18 -0.93 -3.30
CA GLY A 29 0.03 0.45 -3.79
C GLY A 29 1.32 0.98 -4.42
N SER A 30 1.17 1.86 -5.42
CA SER A 30 2.29 2.52 -6.11
C SER A 30 2.99 3.58 -5.25
N GLU A 31 2.31 4.03 -4.19
CA GLU A 31 2.73 5.14 -3.36
C GLU A 31 3.46 4.66 -2.10
N LYS A 32 4.53 5.39 -1.75
CA LYS A 32 5.24 5.22 -0.48
C LYS A 32 4.72 6.26 0.50
N VAL A 33 4.30 5.81 1.68
CA VAL A 33 3.83 6.69 2.76
C VAL A 33 4.36 6.17 4.10
N SER A 34 4.76 7.08 4.99
CA SER A 34 5.09 6.70 6.36
C SER A 34 3.80 6.47 7.17
N ARG A 35 3.88 5.73 8.27
CA ARG A 35 2.73 5.57 9.18
C ARG A 35 2.23 6.91 9.74
N TYR A 36 3.16 7.85 9.97
CA TYR A 36 2.84 9.19 10.44
C TYR A 36 2.07 9.97 9.38
N ASP A 37 2.59 10.07 8.15
CA ASP A 37 1.95 10.81 7.07
C ASP A 37 0.58 10.23 6.72
N PHE A 38 0.44 8.90 6.77
CA PHE A 38 -0.84 8.24 6.56
C PHE A 38 -1.87 8.63 7.64
N ALA A 39 -1.47 8.66 8.92
CA ALA A 39 -2.35 9.09 10.00
C ALA A 39 -2.74 10.57 9.88
N VAL A 40 -1.81 11.44 9.50
CA VAL A 40 -2.08 12.87 9.27
C VAL A 40 -3.12 13.03 8.15
N ARG A 41 -2.96 12.34 7.02
CA ARG A 41 -3.95 12.37 5.91
C ARG A 41 -5.33 11.89 6.35
N ILE A 42 -5.41 10.85 7.19
CA ILE A 42 -6.69 10.41 7.76
C ILE A 42 -7.30 11.53 8.60
N ALA A 43 -6.54 12.15 9.50
CA ALA A 43 -7.05 13.24 10.32
C ALA A 43 -7.54 14.42 9.48
N GLU A 44 -6.77 14.83 8.47
CA GLU A 44 -7.16 15.90 7.53
C GLU A 44 -8.44 15.56 6.77
N HIS A 45 -8.56 14.33 6.25
CA HIS A 45 -9.73 13.89 5.49
C HIS A 45 -11.02 13.88 6.32
N PHE A 46 -10.93 13.54 7.60
CA PHE A 46 -12.07 13.48 8.51
C PHE A 46 -12.21 14.74 9.38
N GLU A 47 -11.48 15.83 9.07
CA GLU A 47 -11.51 17.10 9.81
C GLU A 47 -11.18 16.94 11.31
N LEU A 48 -10.28 16.02 11.65
CA LEU A 48 -9.80 15.78 13.01
C LEU A 48 -8.54 16.60 13.31
N ASP A 49 -8.25 16.81 14.60
CA ASP A 49 -7.07 17.56 15.02
C ASP A 49 -5.76 16.74 14.84
N ALA A 50 -5.08 16.97 13.70
CA ALA A 50 -3.81 16.32 13.38
C ALA A 50 -2.69 16.60 14.39
N ARG A 51 -2.80 17.64 15.24
CA ARG A 51 -1.79 17.97 16.27
C ARG A 51 -1.73 16.92 17.39
N LEU A 52 -2.74 16.06 17.49
CA LEU A 52 -2.77 14.94 18.42
C LEU A 52 -1.91 13.75 17.95
N ILE A 53 -1.43 13.77 16.71
CA ILE A 53 -0.62 12.71 16.13
C ILE A 53 0.85 12.98 16.42
N ASN A 54 1.46 12.06 17.17
CA ASN A 54 2.89 12.12 17.50
C ASN A 54 3.72 11.28 16.52
N TYR A 55 5.01 11.63 16.39
CA TYR A 55 5.96 10.81 15.64
C TYR A 55 6.02 9.39 16.21
N PRO A 56 6.04 8.34 15.36
CA PRO A 56 5.93 6.97 15.81
C PRO A 56 7.15 6.57 16.64
N VAL A 57 6.91 6.20 17.90
CA VAL A 57 7.88 5.49 18.74
C VAL A 57 7.49 4.02 18.73
N TYR A 58 8.35 3.17 18.16
CA TYR A 58 8.11 1.73 18.18
C TYR A 58 8.63 1.15 19.49
N SER A 59 7.75 0.55 20.29
CA SER A 59 8.07 -0.05 21.59
C SER A 59 7.70 -1.53 21.68
N GLY A 60 7.48 -2.19 20.54
CA GLY A 60 7.12 -3.61 20.50
C GLY A 60 8.33 -4.52 20.66
N GLU A 61 8.11 -5.74 21.16
CA GLU A 61 9.16 -6.75 21.38
C GLU A 61 9.75 -7.32 20.08
N ILE A 62 9.05 -7.17 18.96
CA ILE A 62 9.46 -7.70 17.65
C ILE A 62 10.01 -6.57 16.80
N GLU A 63 11.22 -6.68 16.26
CA GLU A 63 11.72 -5.66 15.34
C GLU A 63 10.83 -5.53 14.09
N ARG A 64 10.49 -4.29 13.72
CA ARG A 64 9.75 -3.99 12.49
C ARG A 64 10.68 -3.28 11.52
N PRO A 65 10.60 -3.60 10.22
CA PRO A 65 11.34 -2.84 9.22
C PRO A 65 10.93 -1.37 9.27
N LEU A 66 11.94 -0.50 9.26
CA LEU A 66 11.75 0.95 9.22
C LEU A 66 11.00 1.36 7.94
N ASP A 67 11.34 0.71 6.83
CA ASP A 67 10.73 0.87 5.52
C ASP A 67 10.26 -0.49 5.00
N ALA A 68 8.94 -0.67 4.92
CA ALA A 68 8.30 -1.87 4.38
C ALA A 68 7.72 -1.63 2.98
N SER A 69 8.09 -0.53 2.31
CA SER A 69 7.58 -0.22 0.97
C SER A 69 8.09 -1.25 -0.05
N LEU A 70 7.18 -1.70 -0.91
CA LEU A 70 7.49 -2.63 -1.99
C LEU A 70 7.23 -1.94 -3.33
N LYS A 71 8.06 -2.26 -4.33
CA LYS A 71 7.88 -1.74 -5.68
C LYS A 71 7.15 -2.78 -6.54
N SER A 72 5.97 -2.42 -7.05
CA SER A 72 5.15 -3.24 -7.96
C SER A 72 5.61 -3.18 -9.43
N ILE A 73 6.91 -2.90 -9.68
CA ILE A 73 7.46 -2.64 -11.03
C ILE A 73 7.19 -3.79 -12.00
N LYS A 74 7.37 -5.04 -11.56
CA LYS A 74 7.15 -6.22 -12.41
C LYS A 74 5.70 -6.34 -12.83
N LEU A 75 4.76 -6.15 -11.90
CA LEU A 75 3.32 -6.17 -12.20
C LEU A 75 2.95 -5.03 -13.15
N LYS A 76 3.46 -3.81 -12.93
CA LYS A 76 3.24 -2.66 -13.80
C LYS A 76 3.70 -2.94 -15.23
N LYS A 77 4.89 -3.51 -15.40
CA LYS A 77 5.43 -3.84 -16.73
C LYS A 77 4.56 -4.84 -17.49
N ASN A 78 3.98 -5.82 -16.80
CA ASN A 78 3.15 -6.85 -17.43
C ASN A 78 1.72 -6.34 -17.73
N ARG A 79 1.07 -5.72 -16.74
CA ARG A 79 -0.37 -5.39 -16.78
C ARG A 79 -0.65 -3.94 -17.19
N GLY A 80 0.33 -3.05 -17.11
CA GLY A 80 0.16 -1.62 -17.41
C GLY A 80 -0.65 -0.83 -16.39
N VAL A 81 -1.03 -1.44 -15.26
CA VAL A 81 -1.86 -0.81 -14.21
C VAL A 81 -1.11 -0.68 -12.89
N GLU A 82 -1.51 0.32 -12.10
CA GLU A 82 -1.03 0.56 -10.75
C GLU A 82 -2.21 0.88 -9.82
N LEU A 83 -2.06 0.54 -8.54
CA LEU A 83 -3.01 0.94 -7.51
C LEU A 83 -2.53 2.25 -6.89
N ASN A 84 -3.21 3.34 -7.25
CA ASN A 84 -3.06 4.62 -6.58
C ASN A 84 -4.18 4.71 -5.54
N GLY A 85 -3.84 4.92 -4.27
CA GLY A 85 -4.78 4.84 -3.17
C GLY A 85 -4.67 5.98 -2.15
N LEU A 86 -3.69 6.86 -2.29
CA LEU A 86 -3.45 7.98 -1.38
C LEU A 86 -3.67 9.35 -2.04
N SER A 87 -4.13 9.38 -3.29
CA SER A 87 -4.51 10.58 -4.05
C SER A 87 -5.92 11.06 -3.76
#